data_AF-A0A6N8HMV3-F1
#
_entry.id   AF-A0A6N8HMV3-F1
#
_cell.length_a   1.000
_cell.length_b   1.000
_cell.length_c   1.000
_cell.angle_alpha   90.00
_cell.angle_beta   90.00
_cell.angle_gamma   90.00
#
_symmetry.space_group_name_H-M   'P 1'
#
loop_
_entity.id
_entity.type
_entity.pdbx_description
1 polymer ?
#
loop_
_entity_poly.entity_id
_entity_poly.type
_entity_poly.pdbx_seq_one_letter_code
_entity_poly.pdbx_strand_id
1 'polypeptide(L)'
;MLNKQKFACCVWPDFALPLGKSGKDLVKYFNEQYDIDIEYLEAVKTTPGKGPQGGRIDQIFNIYGDDVDRFAEVKTEIGAVFATEIVRDKEHHYYNERVYNMYFRQIERKLIKTGELSESDKYPLKFD
;
A
#
# COMPACT_ATOMS: atom_id res chain seq x y z
N MET A 1 23.41 7.03 11.75
CA MET A 1 22.12 6.81 12.42
C MET A 1 21.04 7.16 11.40
N LEU A 2 20.26 6.19 10.91
CA LEU A 2 19.09 6.53 10.09
C LEU A 2 18.08 7.20 11.01
N ASN A 3 17.84 8.51 10.81
CA ASN A 3 16.60 9.12 11.25
C ASN A 3 15.49 8.29 10.62
N LYS A 4 14.87 7.39 11.40
CA LYS A 4 13.68 6.67 10.97
C LYS A 4 12.57 7.71 10.86
N GLN A 5 12.52 8.42 9.74
CA GLN A 5 11.33 9.16 9.37
C GLN A 5 10.18 8.17 9.51
N LYS A 6 9.22 8.52 10.36
CA LYS A 6 7.99 7.74 10.47
C LYS A 6 7.30 7.90 9.13
N PHE A 7 7.04 6.79 8.45
CA PHE A 7 6.23 6.80 7.23
C PHE A 7 5.08 5.83 7.40
N ALA A 8 3.98 6.11 6.72
CA ALA A 8 2.86 5.20 6.55
C ALA A 8 2.86 4.65 5.13
N CYS A 9 3.01 3.33 4.99
CA CYS A 9 2.87 2.67 3.69
C CYS A 9 1.40 2.68 3.28
N CYS A 10 1.15 3.08 2.03
CA CYS A 10 -0.17 3.28 1.46
C CYS A 10 -0.25 2.61 0.08
N VAL A 11 -1.48 2.34 -0.34
CA VAL A 11 -1.77 1.74 -1.64
C VAL A 11 -2.91 2.51 -2.28
N TRP A 12 -2.76 2.84 -3.57
CA TRP A 12 -3.86 3.29 -4.42
C TRP A 12 -4.28 2.14 -5.32
N PRO A 13 -5.38 1.42 -4.98
CA PRO A 13 -5.80 0.26 -5.71
C PRO A 13 -6.41 0.59 -7.07
N ASP A 14 -6.25 -0.31 -8.03
CA ASP A 14 -6.84 -0.22 -9.38
C ASP A 14 -6.52 1.08 -10.14
N PHE A 15 -5.40 1.70 -9.80
CA PHE A 15 -4.95 2.94 -10.42
C PHE A 15 -3.77 2.65 -11.36
N ALA A 16 -4.07 2.46 -12.65
CA ALA A 16 -3.04 2.41 -13.67
C ALA A 16 -2.62 3.82 -14.07
N LEU A 17 -1.33 4.12 -13.95
CA LEU A 17 -0.79 5.40 -14.43
C LEU A 17 -1.05 5.54 -15.95
N PRO A 18 -1.42 6.74 -16.43
CA PRO A 18 -1.59 6.97 -17.86
C PRO A 18 -0.33 6.67 -18.66
N LEU A 19 -0.47 6.36 -19.96
CA LEU A 19 0.66 6.06 -20.82
C LEU A 19 1.68 7.21 -20.81
N GLY A 20 2.95 6.88 -20.58
CA GLY A 20 4.05 7.85 -20.49
C GLY A 20 4.16 8.58 -19.15
N LYS A 21 3.28 8.28 -18.18
CA LYS A 21 3.39 8.76 -16.79
C LYS A 21 4.18 7.81 -15.93
N SER A 22 4.78 8.36 -14.88
CA SER A 22 5.65 7.67 -13.94
C SER A 22 5.25 7.98 -12.50
N GLY A 23 5.87 7.29 -11.54
CA GLY A 23 5.71 7.61 -10.12
C GLY A 23 6.03 9.06 -9.77
N LYS A 24 6.92 9.73 -10.52
CA LYS A 24 7.20 11.17 -10.32
C LYS A 24 5.99 12.05 -10.58
N ASP A 25 5.14 11.66 -11.54
CA ASP A 25 3.89 12.36 -11.80
C ASP A 25 2.90 12.15 -10.66
N LEU A 26 2.91 10.99 -10.00
CA LEU A 26 2.10 10.74 -8.80
C LEU A 26 2.60 11.60 -7.63
N VAL A 27 3.91 11.66 -7.40
CA VAL A 27 4.50 12.53 -6.35
C VAL A 27 4.07 13.98 -6.57
N LYS A 28 4.22 14.47 -7.81
CA LYS A 28 3.80 15.82 -8.18
C LYS A 28 2.30 16.05 -7.95
N TYR A 29 1.46 15.09 -8.34
CA TYR A 29 0.02 15.17 -8.15
C TYR A 29 -0.37 15.31 -6.66
N PHE A 30 0.22 14.49 -5.78
CA PHE A 30 -0.06 14.58 -4.35
C PHE A 30 0.35 15.92 -3.74
N ASN A 31 1.53 16.42 -4.12
CA ASN A 31 2.02 17.71 -3.65
C ASN A 31 1.14 18.87 -4.17
N GLU A 32 0.80 18.89 -5.47
CA GLU A 32 0.04 20.00 -6.05
C GLU A 32 -1.44 20.02 -5.66
N GLN A 33 -2.08 18.85 -5.48
CA GLN A 33 -3.51 18.79 -5.21
C GLN A 33 -3.84 18.78 -3.71
N TYR A 34 -2.96 18.20 -2.89
CA TYR A 34 -3.25 17.97 -1.47
C TYR A 34 -2.20 18.53 -0.53
N ASP A 35 -1.11 19.13 -1.04
CA ASP A 35 0.05 19.53 -0.24
C ASP A 35 0.60 18.35 0.57
N ILE A 36 0.68 17.16 -0.02
CA ILE A 36 1.16 15.95 0.66
C ILE A 36 2.46 15.49 0.00
N ASP A 37 3.51 15.32 0.80
CA ASP A 37 4.76 14.74 0.32
C ASP A 37 4.71 13.21 0.42
N ILE A 38 4.98 12.57 -0.72
CA ILE A 38 5.02 11.11 -0.82
C ILE A 38 6.36 10.64 -1.39
N GLU A 39 6.75 9.44 -1.00
CA GLU A 39 7.76 8.66 -1.70
C GLU A 39 7.05 7.57 -2.51
N TYR A 40 7.09 7.68 -3.83
CA TYR A 40 6.60 6.62 -4.71
C TYR A 40 7.54 5.41 -4.68
N LEU A 41 6.99 4.21 -4.50
CA LEU A 41 7.77 2.98 -4.42
C LEU A 41 7.68 2.17 -5.72
N GLU A 42 6.49 1.68 -6.07
CA GLU A 42 6.29 0.87 -7.27
C GLU A 42 4.82 0.69 -7.66
N ALA A 43 4.61 0.24 -8.90
CA ALA A 43 3.33 -0.25 -9.39
C ALA A 43 3.36 -1.78 -9.38
N VAL A 44 2.34 -2.41 -8.81
CA VAL A 44 2.27 -3.87 -8.67
C VAL A 44 1.02 -4.40 -9.34
N LYS A 45 1.13 -5.58 -9.95
CA LYS A 45 -0.03 -6.33 -10.44
C LYS A 45 -0.44 -7.36 -9.37
N THR A 46 -1.71 -7.35 -8.98
CA THR A 46 -2.25 -8.36 -8.06
C THR A 46 -2.40 -9.71 -8.76
N THR A 47 -2.58 -10.76 -7.97
CA THR A 47 -2.97 -12.08 -8.48
C THR A 47 -4.39 -12.03 -9.09
N PRO A 48 -4.74 -12.97 -9.98
CA PRO A 48 -6.11 -13.11 -10.48
C PRO A 48 -7.09 -13.32 -9.31
N GLY A 49 -8.22 -12.61 -9.32
CA GLY A 49 -9.22 -12.64 -8.23
C GLY A 49 -9.61 -11.27 -7.67
N LYS A 50 -8.78 -10.24 -7.91
CA LYS A 50 -9.14 -8.82 -7.75
C LYS A 50 -8.96 -8.11 -9.10
N GLY A 51 -10.06 -7.68 -9.72
CA GLY A 51 -10.07 -7.02 -11.04
C GLY A 51 -10.35 -7.96 -12.23
N PRO A 52 -10.15 -7.49 -13.48
CA PRO A 52 -10.35 -8.26 -14.71
C PRO A 52 -9.48 -9.53 -14.77
N GLN A 53 -9.76 -10.42 -15.73
CA GLN A 53 -8.99 -11.66 -15.95
C GLN A 53 -7.48 -11.37 -16.11
N GLY A 54 -6.74 -11.42 -14.99
CA GLY A 54 -5.31 -11.09 -14.93
C GLY A 54 -4.86 -10.30 -13.70
N GLY A 55 -5.76 -9.79 -12.87
CA GLY A 55 -5.44 -8.94 -11.70
C GLY A 55 -5.56 -7.44 -12.02
N ARG A 56 -5.48 -6.58 -10.99
CA ARG A 56 -5.47 -5.11 -11.11
C ARG A 56 -4.07 -4.54 -10.88
N ILE A 57 -3.89 -3.27 -11.25
CA ILE A 57 -2.64 -2.53 -11.00
C ILE A 57 -2.85 -1.62 -9.80
N ASP A 58 -2.02 -1.78 -8.77
CA ASP A 58 -2.03 -0.96 -7.57
C ASP A 58 -0.74 -0.13 -7.50
N GLN A 59 -0.83 1.13 -7.08
CA GLN A 59 0.34 1.96 -6.80
C GLN A 59 0.69 1.90 -5.32
N ILE A 60 1.95 1.65 -4.98
CA ILE A 60 2.45 1.63 -3.60
C ILE A 60 3.34 2.85 -3.38
N PHE A 61 3.10 3.55 -2.27
CA PHE A 61 3.84 4.75 -1.88
C PHE A 61 3.89 4.87 -0.36
N ASN A 62 4.85 5.66 0.13
CA ASN A 62 4.93 6.07 1.53
C ASN A 62 4.45 7.51 1.67
N ILE A 63 3.70 7.77 2.74
CA ILE A 63 3.41 9.12 3.23
C ILE A 63 4.36 9.44 4.37
N TYR A 64 5.00 10.62 4.34
CA TYR A 64 5.84 11.07 5.46
C TYR A 64 4.99 11.42 6.68
N GLY A 65 5.56 11.23 7.88
CA GLY A 65 4.84 11.27 9.15
C GLY A 65 4.03 12.55 9.39
N ASP A 66 4.54 13.68 8.92
CA ASP A 66 3.87 14.99 9.10
C ASP A 66 2.62 15.14 8.23
N ASP A 67 2.48 14.33 7.17
CA ASP A 67 1.37 14.37 6.22
C ASP A 67 0.36 13.22 6.41
N VAL A 68 0.58 12.32 7.38
CA VAL A 68 -0.28 11.13 7.58
C VAL A 68 -1.71 11.53 7.90
N ASP A 69 -1.92 12.54 8.74
CA ASP A 69 -3.25 13.00 9.12
C ASP A 69 -3.96 13.66 7.94
N ARG A 70 -3.24 14.47 7.15
CA ARG A 70 -3.76 15.09 5.92
C ARG A 70 -4.13 14.04 4.88
N PHE A 71 -3.28 13.02 4.72
CA PHE A 71 -3.59 11.88 3.86
C PHE A 71 -4.84 11.13 4.34
N ALA A 72 -5.03 10.95 5.65
CA ALA A 72 -6.21 10.28 6.19
C ALA A 72 -7.52 10.99 5.82
N GLU A 73 -7.49 12.32 5.67
CA GLU A 73 -8.65 13.12 5.25
C GLU A 73 -8.99 12.93 3.75
N VAL A 74 -7.97 12.76 2.89
CA VAL A 74 -8.17 12.70 1.42
C VAL A 74 -8.18 11.28 0.86
N LYS A 75 -7.67 10.27 1.57
CA LYS A 75 -7.51 8.90 1.04
C LYS A 75 -8.83 8.31 0.53
N THR A 76 -9.95 8.61 1.21
CA THR A 76 -11.27 8.11 0.83
C THR A 76 -11.77 8.74 -0.47
N GLU A 77 -11.46 10.02 -0.71
CA GLU A 77 -11.84 10.72 -1.95
C GLU A 77 -11.15 10.09 -3.16
N ILE A 78 -9.85 9.81 -3.04
CA ILE A 78 -9.06 9.24 -4.13
C ILE A 78 -9.16 7.71 -4.21
N GLY A 79 -9.78 7.06 -3.22
CA GLY A 79 -9.87 5.60 -3.14
C GLY A 79 -8.57 4.91 -2.72
N ALA A 80 -7.62 5.64 -2.12
CA ALA A 80 -6.40 5.09 -1.55
C ALA A 80 -6.64 4.60 -0.11
N VAL A 81 -5.76 3.72 0.37
CA VAL A 81 -5.86 3.10 1.69
C VAL A 81 -4.50 2.96 2.34
N PHE A 82 -4.46 2.94 3.68
CA PHE A 82 -3.25 2.52 4.38
C PHE A 82 -3.02 1.02 4.17
N ALA A 83 -1.75 0.62 4.04
CA ALA A 83 -1.38 -0.79 3.97
C ALA A 83 -1.83 -1.58 5.22
N THR A 84 -1.96 -0.91 6.36
CA THR A 84 -2.54 -1.48 7.60
C THR A 84 -3.99 -1.90 7.42
N GLU A 85 -4.79 -1.16 6.65
CA GLU A 85 -6.19 -1.49 6.34
C GLU A 85 -6.25 -2.73 5.43
N ILE A 86 -5.43 -2.77 4.36
CA ILE A 86 -5.33 -3.95 3.48
C ILE A 86 -5.00 -5.22 4.25
N VAL A 87 -4.07 -5.12 5.21
CA VAL A 87 -3.66 -6.28 6.00
C VAL A 87 -4.76 -6.68 6.99
N ARG A 88 -5.41 -5.71 7.65
CA ARG A 88 -6.54 -5.94 8.57
C ARG A 88 -7.72 -6.61 7.87
N ASP A 89 -8.00 -6.19 6.63
CA ASP A 89 -9.07 -6.75 5.79
C ASP A 89 -8.65 -8.04 5.09
N LYS A 90 -7.45 -8.54 5.40
CA LYS A 90 -6.86 -9.78 4.88
C LYS A 90 -6.68 -9.75 3.36
N GLU A 91 -6.71 -8.60 2.71
CA GLU A 91 -6.57 -8.46 1.26
C GLU A 91 -5.11 -8.56 0.78
N HIS A 92 -4.15 -8.53 1.70
CA HIS A 92 -2.73 -8.66 1.37
C HIS A 92 -2.36 -10.00 0.68
N HIS A 93 -3.22 -11.03 0.73
CA HIS A 93 -3.03 -12.29 -0.01
C HIS A 93 -3.15 -12.16 -1.54
N TYR A 94 -3.69 -11.04 -2.03
CA TYR A 94 -3.75 -10.76 -3.48
C TYR A 94 -2.43 -10.27 -4.06
N TYR A 95 -1.44 -9.98 -3.22
CA TYR A 95 -0.13 -9.55 -3.67
C TYR A 95 0.81 -10.75 -3.74
N ASN A 96 1.76 -10.73 -4.67
CA ASN A 96 2.77 -11.79 -4.72
C ASN A 96 3.69 -11.73 -3.48
N GLU A 97 4.42 -12.81 -3.26
CA GLU A 97 5.27 -12.97 -2.08
C GLU A 97 6.33 -11.86 -1.93
N ARG A 98 6.91 -11.37 -3.03
CA ARG A 98 7.89 -10.27 -2.98
C ARG A 98 7.26 -9.01 -2.37
N VAL A 99 6.10 -8.62 -2.90
CA VAL A 99 5.37 -7.43 -2.46
C VAL A 99 4.90 -7.60 -1.00
N TYR A 100 4.36 -8.77 -0.65
CA TYR A 100 4.01 -9.10 0.73
C TYR A 100 5.20 -8.94 1.68
N ASN A 101 6.33 -9.55 1.36
CA ASN A 101 7.52 -9.51 2.20
C ASN A 101 8.07 -8.08 2.36
N MET A 102 7.98 -7.26 1.31
CA MET A 102 8.49 -5.87 1.32
C MET A 102 7.57 -4.92 2.10
N TYR A 103 6.26 -4.98 1.90
CA TYR A 103 5.35 -3.92 2.38
C TYR A 103 4.38 -4.36 3.49
N PHE A 104 3.96 -5.62 3.50
CA PHE A 104 2.85 -6.08 4.36
C PHE A 104 3.31 -6.92 5.55
N ARG A 105 4.40 -7.68 5.44
CA ARG A 105 4.82 -8.65 6.47
C ARG A 105 5.04 -8.05 7.85
N GLN A 106 5.67 -6.87 7.93
CA GLN A 106 5.91 -6.22 9.23
C GLN A 106 4.61 -5.67 9.84
N ILE A 107 3.69 -5.21 9.00
CA ILE A 107 2.36 -4.75 9.40
C ILE A 107 1.56 -5.94 9.96
N GLU A 108 1.50 -7.05 9.22
CA GLU A 108 0.81 -8.28 9.64
C GLU A 108 1.34 -8.77 10.99
N ARG A 109 2.66 -8.89 11.15
CA ARG A 109 3.29 -9.27 12.43
C ARG A 109 2.90 -8.36 13.58
N LYS A 110 2.82 -7.05 13.33
CA LYS A 110 2.42 -6.08 14.35
C LYS A 110 0.95 -6.28 14.74
N LEU A 111 0.05 -6.42 13.76
CA LEU A 111 -1.38 -6.62 13.99
C LEU A 111 -1.68 -7.94 14.71
N ILE A 112 -0.92 -9.00 14.41
CA ILE A 112 -1.02 -10.26 15.15
C ILE A 112 -0.56 -10.08 16.60
N LYS A 113 0.57 -9.39 16.80
CA LYS A 113 1.08 -9.10 18.15
C LYS A 113 0.11 -8.24 18.98
N THR A 114 -0.64 -7.33 18.35
CA THR A 114 -1.66 -6.51 19.03
C THR A 114 -3.01 -7.21 19.17
N GLY A 115 -3.18 -8.41 18.60
CA GLY A 115 -4.44 -9.15 18.64
C GLY A 115 -5.50 -8.65 17.66
N GLU A 116 -5.14 -7.76 16.72
CA GLU A 116 -6.02 -7.29 15.65
C GLU A 116 -6.15 -8.30 14.50
N LEU A 117 -5.20 -9.23 14.39
CA LEU A 117 -5.25 -10.36 13.46
C LEU A 117 -4.94 -11.66 14.19
N SER A 118 -5.54 -12.76 13.72
CA SER A 118 -5.22 -14.09 14.22
C SER A 118 -4.10 -14.74 13.40
N GLU A 119 -3.43 -15.74 13.99
CA GLU A 119 -2.40 -16.53 13.31
C GLU A 119 -2.92 -17.27 12.06
N SER A 120 -4.21 -17.63 12.03
CA SER A 120 -4.84 -18.25 10.86
C SER A 120 -5.11 -17.28 9.71
N ASP A 121 -4.99 -15.97 9.94
CA ASP A 121 -5.18 -14.93 8.93
C ASP A 121 -3.89 -14.55 8.19
N LYS A 122 -2.78 -15.24 8.49
CA LYS A 122 -1.50 -14.98 7.86
C LYS A 122 -1.55 -15.21 6.36
N TYR A 123 -0.77 -14.40 5.65
CA TYR A 123 -0.46 -14.65 4.26
C TYR A 123 0.00 -16.11 4.07
N PRO A 124 -0.62 -16.87 3.14
CA PRO A 124 -0.24 -18.24 2.91
C PRO A 124 1.15 -18.27 2.27
N LEU A 125 2.16 -18.58 3.08
CA LEU A 125 3.47 -18.96 2.56
C LEU A 125 3.29 -20.30 1.85
N LYS A 126 3.19 -20.28 0.52
CA LYS A 126 3.36 -21.48 -0.27
C LYS A 126 4.84 -21.86 -0.16
N PHE A 127 5.15 -22.73 0.78
CA PHE A 127 6.39 -23.48 0.73
C PHE A 127 6.16 -24.58 -0.31
N ASP A 128 6.60 -24.33 -1.53
CA ASP A 128 6.84 -25.40 -2.50
C ASP A 128 8.05 -26.24 -2.06
#